data_AF-A0A015KJ87-F1
#
_entry.id   AF-A0A015KJ87-F1
#
_cell.length_a   1.000
_cell.length_b   1.000
_cell.length_c   1.000
_cell.angle_alpha   90.00
_cell.angle_beta   90.00
_cell.angle_gamma   90.00
#
_symmetry.space_group_name_H-M   'P 1'
#
loop_
_entity.id
_entity.type
_entity.pdbx_description
1 polymer ?
#
loop_
_entity_poly.entity_id
_entity_poly.type
_entity_poly.pdbx_seq_one_letter_code
_entity_poly.pdbx_strand_id
1 'polypeptide(L)'
;MSVRHTKSSYVLAKFITSDGEVDSYPGQIQYFFKHTVDLPNGQMEHNLAYIRWYRPASTSESRYYFHIDDEDESCNVELWKSEFYDKSRDCIIPVHNILCRFILSKYRISTRSNAIEYLAINPINRKLQIR
;
A
#
# COMPACT_ATOMS: atom_id res chain seq x y z
N MET A 1 8.76 -14.31 13.87
CA MET A 1 7.80 -13.21 14.10
C MET A 1 6.43 -13.83 14.38
N SER A 2 5.68 -13.35 15.38
CA SER A 2 4.31 -13.86 15.63
C SER A 2 3.34 -13.39 14.54
N VAL A 3 2.40 -14.26 14.14
CA VAL A 3 1.39 -14.03 13.09
C VAL A 3 0.59 -12.74 13.34
N ARG A 4 0.39 -12.35 14.60
CA ARG A 4 -0.30 -11.12 14.98
C ARG A 4 0.47 -9.86 14.56
N HIS A 5 1.81 -9.87 14.68
CA HIS A 5 2.63 -8.73 14.29
C HIS A 5 2.73 -8.58 12.77
N THR A 6 2.74 -9.68 12.03
CA THR A 6 2.74 -9.66 10.56
C THR A 6 1.49 -8.96 10.00
N LYS A 7 0.30 -9.25 10.54
CA LYS A 7 -0.94 -8.62 10.07
C LYS A 7 -1.02 -7.11 10.35
N SER A 8 -0.36 -6.63 11.41
CA SER A 8 -0.35 -5.20 11.73
C SER A 8 0.69 -4.39 10.95
N SER A 9 1.51 -5.04 10.12
CA SER A 9 2.58 -4.38 9.34
C SER A 9 2.13 -3.88 7.95
N TYR A 10 0.91 -4.20 7.53
CA TYR A 10 0.38 -3.84 6.22
C TYR A 10 -0.26 -2.46 6.23
N VAL A 11 0.24 -1.57 5.35
CA VAL A 11 -0.19 -0.17 5.30
C VAL A 11 -0.30 0.37 3.89
N LEU A 12 -1.25 1.28 3.68
CA LEU A 12 -1.29 2.16 2.53
C LEU A 12 -0.61 3.48 2.90
N ALA A 13 0.22 4.01 1.99
CA ALA A 13 0.81 5.33 2.12
C ALA A 13 0.51 6.18 0.89
N LYS A 14 0.38 7.49 1.09
CA LYS A 14 0.14 8.46 0.02
C LYS A 14 1.46 9.02 -0.50
N PHE A 15 1.54 9.15 -1.81
CA PHE A 15 2.61 9.82 -2.53
C PHE A 15 2.01 10.93 -3.38
N ILE A 16 2.62 12.10 -3.34
CA ILE A 16 2.28 13.20 -4.26
C ILE A 16 3.19 13.02 -5.47
N THR A 17 2.61 12.81 -6.64
CA THR A 17 3.33 12.67 -7.90
C THR A 17 3.73 14.04 -8.43
N SER A 18 4.63 14.07 -9.43
CA SER A 18 5.20 15.31 -9.96
C SER A 18 4.17 16.25 -10.60
N ASP A 19 3.04 15.71 -11.04
CA ASP A 19 1.87 16.41 -11.58
C ASP A 19 0.91 16.90 -10.48
N GLY A 20 1.19 16.60 -9.20
CA GLY A 20 0.38 17.01 -8.06
C GLY A 20 -0.75 16.04 -7.70
N GLU A 21 -0.88 14.94 -8.44
CA GLU A 21 -1.84 13.88 -8.11
C GLU A 21 -1.42 13.11 -6.85
N VAL A 22 -2.40 12.51 -6.16
CA VAL A 22 -2.16 11.75 -4.93
C VAL A 22 -2.39 10.27 -5.20
N ASP A 23 -1.30 9.53 -5.36
CA ASP A 23 -1.34 8.08 -5.53
C ASP A 23 -1.15 7.36 -4.19
N SER A 24 -1.68 6.14 -4.07
CA SER A 24 -1.63 5.33 -2.85
C SER A 24 -0.95 4.00 -3.10
N TYR A 25 0.10 3.71 -2.33
CA TYR A 25 0.89 2.49 -2.47
C TYR A 25 0.74 1.60 -1.23
N PRO A 26 0.44 0.31 -1.42
CA PRO A 26 0.42 -0.65 -0.35
C PRO A 26 1.80 -1.23 -0.12
N GLY A 27 2.14 -1.39 1.14
CA GLY A 27 3.40 -1.99 1.52
C GLY A 27 3.35 -2.69 2.87
N GLN A 28 4.49 -3.28 3.21
CA GLN A 28 4.73 -3.91 4.48
C GLN A 28 5.86 -3.21 5.22
N ILE A 29 5.53 -2.65 6.38
CA ILE A 29 6.49 -2.07 7.31
C ILE A 29 7.44 -3.18 7.78
N GLN A 30 8.74 -2.93 7.68
CA GLN A 30 9.76 -3.81 8.23
C GLN A 30 10.20 -3.35 9.62
N TYR A 31 10.38 -2.03 9.79
CA TYR A 31 10.76 -1.42 11.06
C TYR A 31 10.48 0.09 11.06
N PHE A 32 10.35 0.64 12.26
CA PHE A 32 10.32 2.08 12.52
C PHE A 32 11.67 2.52 13.06
N PHE A 33 12.06 3.76 12.78
CA PHE A 33 13.28 4.35 13.30
C PHE A 33 13.14 5.87 13.43
N LYS A 34 14.03 6.47 14.22
CA LYS A 34 14.13 7.92 14.38
C LYS A 34 15.35 8.41 13.63
N HIS A 35 15.24 9.60 13.05
CA HIS A 35 16.37 10.27 12.40
C HIS A 35 16.27 11.78 12.62
N THR A 36 17.39 12.39 12.99
CA THR A 36 17.49 13.84 13.13
C THR A 36 17.89 14.44 11.80
N VAL A 37 17.09 15.38 11.31
CA VAL A 37 17.34 16.12 10.06
C VAL A 37 17.70 17.56 10.41
N ASP A 38 18.78 18.06 9.82
CA ASP A 38 19.15 19.47 9.87
C ASP A 38 18.25 20.27 8.92
N LEU A 39 17.31 21.04 9.47
CA LEU A 39 16.44 21.94 8.71
C LEU A 39 16.86 23.40 8.93
N PRO A 40 16.44 24.35 8.08
CA PRO A 40 16.79 25.78 8.23
C PRO A 40 16.36 26.38 9.58
N ASN A 41 15.38 25.78 10.25
CA ASN A 41 14.86 26.17 11.57
C ASN A 41 15.51 25.39 12.73
N GLY A 42 16.51 24.55 12.47
CA GLY A 42 17.23 23.76 13.47
C GLY A 42 17.13 22.25 13.24
N GLN A 43 17.76 21.50 14.15
CA GLN A 43 17.66 20.04 14.16
C GLN A 43 16.29 19.58 14.61
N MET A 44 15.65 18.73 13.81
CA MET A 44 14.35 18.14 14.15
C MET A 44 14.43 16.61 14.06
N GLU A 45 13.90 15.93 15.09
CA GLU A 45 13.79 14.47 15.10
C GLU A 45 12.52 14.04 14.35
N HIS A 46 12.67 13.14 13.38
CA HIS A 46 11.56 12.58 12.61
C HIS A 46 11.38 11.09 12.91
N ASN A 47 10.13 10.66 13.07
CA ASN A 47 9.77 9.25 13.07
C ASN A 47 9.56 8.77 11.63
N LEU A 48 10.35 7.79 11.23
CA LEU A 48 10.38 7.22 9.88
C LEU A 48 9.99 5.73 9.92
N ALA A 49 9.47 5.24 8.81
CA ALA A 49 9.19 3.84 8.58
C ALA A 49 9.96 3.35 7.34
N TYR A 50 10.57 2.17 7.44
CA TYR A 50 11.07 1.45 6.27
C TYR A 50 10.01 0.44 5.81
N ILE A 51 9.54 0.59 4.57
CA ILE A 51 8.41 -0.12 4.00
C ILE A 51 8.83 -0.78 2.68
N ARG A 52 8.49 -2.06 2.52
CA ARG A 52 8.59 -2.73 1.22
C ARG A 52 7.28 -2.60 0.46
N TRP A 53 7.31 -2.00 -0.72
CA TRP A 53 6.13 -1.72 -1.55
C TRP A 53 5.79 -2.89 -2.44
N TYR A 54 4.52 -3.31 -2.46
CA TYR A 54 4.04 -4.32 -3.40
C TYR A 54 4.01 -3.74 -4.81
N ARG A 55 4.21 -4.59 -5.83
CA ARG A 55 4.07 -4.19 -7.23
C ARG A 55 2.60 -4.23 -7.67
N PRO A 56 2.14 -3.30 -8.51
CA PRO A 56 0.77 -3.32 -9.00
C PRO A 56 0.52 -4.56 -9.87
N ALA A 57 -0.75 -4.93 -10.00
CA ALA A 57 -1.16 -5.90 -11.02
C ALA A 57 -0.74 -5.42 -12.42
N SER A 58 -0.58 -6.38 -13.35
CA SER A 58 0.01 -6.09 -14.67
C SER A 58 -0.85 -5.20 -15.57
N THR A 59 -2.17 -5.16 -15.34
CA THR A 59 -3.12 -4.36 -16.11
C THR A 59 -4.04 -3.59 -15.17
N SER A 60 -4.57 -2.45 -15.63
CA SER A 60 -5.56 -1.67 -14.89
C SER A 60 -6.80 -2.50 -14.56
N GLU A 61 -7.31 -3.25 -15.54
CA GLU A 61 -8.46 -4.17 -15.36
C GLU A 61 -8.23 -5.20 -14.24
N SER A 62 -7.00 -5.72 -14.13
CA SER A 62 -6.66 -6.64 -13.05
C SER A 62 -6.58 -5.90 -11.71
N ARG A 63 -5.96 -4.72 -11.67
CA ARG A 63 -5.78 -3.93 -10.45
C ARG A 63 -7.13 -3.52 -9.85
N TYR A 64 -8.05 -3.08 -10.69
CA TYR A 64 -9.37 -2.59 -10.29
C TYR A 64 -10.48 -3.63 -10.54
N TYR A 65 -10.16 -4.91 -10.47
CA TYR A 65 -11.09 -6.01 -10.80
C TYR A 65 -12.46 -5.95 -10.10
N PHE A 66 -12.52 -5.35 -8.91
CA PHE A 66 -13.76 -5.24 -8.13
C PHE A 66 -14.54 -3.93 -8.36
N HIS A 67 -14.16 -3.08 -9.32
CA HIS A 67 -14.93 -1.88 -9.64
C HIS A 67 -16.38 -2.26 -10.02
N ILE A 68 -17.35 -1.52 -9.51
CA ILE A 68 -18.77 -1.64 -9.84
C ILE A 68 -19.13 -0.41 -10.69
N ASP A 69 -19.72 -0.62 -11.86
CA ASP A 69 -19.99 0.40 -12.90
C ASP A 69 -18.72 1.05 -13.51
N ASP A 70 -18.90 2.03 -14.41
CA ASP A 70 -17.84 2.90 -14.95
C ASP A 70 -17.39 3.99 -13.93
N GLU A 71 -17.84 3.91 -12.68
CA GLU A 71 -17.39 4.77 -11.59
C GLU A 71 -16.15 4.13 -10.93
N ASP A 72 -14.96 4.58 -11.30
CA ASP A 72 -13.64 4.14 -10.78
C ASP A 72 -13.52 4.18 -9.22
N GLU A 73 -14.45 4.83 -8.52
CA GLU A 73 -14.44 5.03 -7.06
C GLU A 73 -15.34 4.08 -6.25
N SER A 74 -16.10 3.19 -6.89
CA SER A 74 -17.13 2.40 -6.17
C SER A 74 -16.55 1.30 -5.27
N CYS A 75 -15.35 0.78 -5.57
CA CYS A 75 -14.72 -0.28 -4.78
C CYS A 75 -13.29 0.04 -4.35
N ASN A 76 -13.05 -0.04 -3.03
CA ASN A 76 -11.75 0.25 -2.43
C ASN A 76 -10.79 -0.96 -2.41
N VAL A 77 -11.17 -2.09 -3.00
CA VAL A 77 -10.35 -3.30 -3.01
C VAL A 77 -9.54 -3.36 -4.30
N GLU A 78 -8.22 -3.25 -4.19
CA GLU A 78 -7.30 -3.35 -5.32
C GLU A 78 -6.54 -4.68 -5.30
N LEU A 79 -6.21 -5.21 -6.49
CA LEU A 79 -5.34 -6.37 -6.66
C LEU A 79 -3.89 -5.94 -6.94
N TRP A 80 -2.97 -6.52 -6.17
CA TRP A 80 -1.53 -6.27 -6.26
C TRP A 80 -0.76 -7.58 -6.42
N LYS A 81 0.49 -7.52 -6.89
CA LYS A 81 1.38 -8.68 -6.93
C LYS A 81 1.98 -8.92 -5.55
N SER A 82 2.30 -10.18 -5.27
CA SER A 82 3.05 -10.56 -4.04
C SER A 82 4.51 -10.14 -4.07
N GLU A 83 5.03 -9.81 -5.26
CA GLU A 83 6.37 -9.29 -5.46
C GLU A 83 6.50 -7.86 -4.95
N PHE A 84 7.65 -7.55 -4.36
CA PHE A 84 7.99 -6.20 -3.95
C PHE A 84 8.74 -5.45 -5.05
N TYR A 85 8.65 -4.13 -5.05
CA TYR A 85 9.65 -3.28 -5.71
C TYR A 85 11.05 -3.50 -5.11
N ASP A 86 12.06 -3.12 -5.88
CA ASP A 86 13.44 -3.14 -5.40
C ASP A 86 13.61 -2.12 -4.28
N LYS A 87 14.57 -2.40 -3.39
CA LYS A 87 14.85 -1.53 -2.26
C LYS A 87 15.42 -0.20 -2.77
N SER A 88 14.75 0.90 -2.48
CA SER A 88 15.21 2.25 -2.83
C SER A 88 15.07 3.20 -1.64
N ARG A 89 15.42 4.48 -1.86
CA ARG A 89 15.17 5.55 -0.88
C ARG A 89 13.68 5.79 -0.65
N ASP A 90 12.84 5.46 -1.63
CA ASP A 90 11.37 5.59 -1.56
C ASP A 90 10.74 4.57 -0.61
N CYS A 91 11.51 3.58 -0.14
CA CYS A 91 11.10 2.69 0.95
C CYS A 91 11.09 3.40 2.32
N ILE A 92 11.69 4.59 2.46
CA ILE A 92 11.72 5.34 3.71
C ILE A 92 10.72 6.48 3.61
N ILE A 93 9.69 6.46 4.46
CA ILE A 93 8.72 7.54 4.53
C ILE A 93 8.56 8.04 5.97
N PRO A 94 8.19 9.32 6.16
CA PRO A 94 7.67 9.78 7.44
C PRO A 94 6.44 8.98 7.86
N VAL A 95 6.33 8.65 9.14
CA VAL A 95 5.20 7.87 9.67
C VAL A 95 3.86 8.57 9.42
N HIS A 96 3.83 9.90 9.35
CA HIS A 96 2.62 10.68 9.05
C HIS A 96 2.13 10.54 7.60
N ASN A 97 2.93 10.01 6.68
CA ASN A 97 2.50 9.71 5.30
C ASN A 97 1.74 8.38 5.19
N ILE A 98 1.70 7.58 6.26
CA ILE A 98 0.90 6.36 6.32
C ILE A 98 -0.58 6.73 6.42
N LEU A 99 -1.36 6.34 5.42
CA LEU A 99 -2.78 6.64 5.32
C LEU A 99 -3.63 5.75 6.24
N CYS A 100 -3.46 4.43 6.12
CA CYS A 100 -4.23 3.47 6.90
C CYS A 100 -3.58 2.09 6.88
N ARG A 101 -4.13 1.19 7.70
CA ARG A 101 -3.83 -0.25 7.65
C ARG A 101 -4.79 -0.96 6.70
N PHE A 102 -4.36 -2.08 6.16
CA PHE A 102 -5.22 -2.94 5.33
C PHE A 102 -5.13 -4.42 5.73
N ILE A 103 -6.16 -5.18 5.36
CA ILE A 103 -6.16 -6.64 5.42
C ILE A 103 -5.71 -7.18 4.07
N LEU A 104 -4.77 -8.11 4.13
CA LEU A 104 -4.23 -8.80 2.97
C LEU A 104 -4.92 -10.16 2.80
N SER A 105 -5.47 -10.41 1.61
CA SER A 105 -6.03 -11.71 1.23
C SER A 105 -5.43 -12.19 -0.09
N LYS A 106 -5.19 -13.49 -0.22
CA LYS A 106 -4.79 -14.08 -1.51
C LYS A 106 -6.01 -14.21 -2.41
N TYR A 107 -5.89 -13.84 -3.67
CA TYR A 107 -6.97 -13.86 -4.64
C TYR A 107 -6.51 -14.40 -5.99
N ARG A 108 -7.35 -15.21 -6.65
CA ARG A 108 -7.11 -15.70 -8.00
C ARG A 108 -8.31 -15.32 -8.86
N ILE A 109 -8.06 -14.62 -9.96
CA ILE A 109 -9.11 -14.21 -10.91
C ILE A 109 -9.73 -15.43 -11.60
N SER A 110 -8.96 -16.53 -11.78
CA SER A 110 -9.48 -17.77 -12.36
C SER A 110 -9.07 -19.01 -11.56
N THR A 111 -9.84 -20.08 -11.76
CA THR A 111 -9.63 -21.39 -11.12
C THR A 111 -8.63 -22.28 -11.85
N ARG A 112 -8.10 -21.82 -13.00
CA ARG A 112 -7.13 -22.57 -13.81
C ARG A 112 -5.84 -22.78 -13.01
N SER A 113 -5.16 -23.89 -13.24
CA SER A 113 -3.93 -24.25 -12.52
C SER A 113 -2.83 -23.18 -12.67
N ASN A 114 -2.73 -22.55 -13.84
CA ASN A 114 -1.77 -21.48 -14.16
C ASN A 114 -2.25 -20.06 -13.83
N ALA A 115 -3.38 -19.90 -13.13
CA ALA A 115 -3.90 -18.59 -12.80
C ALA A 115 -2.97 -17.84 -11.84
N ILE A 116 -2.67 -16.58 -12.18
CA ILE A 116 -1.87 -15.67 -11.36
C ILE A 116 -2.57 -15.45 -10.02
N GLU A 117 -1.82 -15.61 -8.93
CA GLU A 117 -2.26 -15.27 -7.58
C GLU A 117 -1.89 -13.81 -7.28
N TYR A 118 -2.90 -13.04 -6.92
CA TYR A 118 -2.81 -11.65 -6.51
C TYR A 118 -3.04 -11.50 -5.00
N LEU A 119 -2.69 -10.33 -4.51
CA LEU A 119 -2.97 -9.82 -3.19
C LEU A 119 -4.16 -8.86 -3.29
N ALA A 120 -5.30 -9.26 -2.74
CA ALA A 120 -6.44 -8.37 -2.54
C ALA A 120 -6.21 -7.53 -1.29
N ILE A 121 -6.22 -6.21 -1.47
CA ILE A 121 -5.91 -5.23 -0.43
C ILE A 121 -7.21 -4.57 0.01
N ASN A 122 -7.60 -4.81 1.26
CA ASN A 122 -8.83 -4.27 1.84
C ASN A 122 -8.51 -3.26 2.96
N PRO A 123 -8.59 -1.94 2.69
CA PRO A 123 -8.32 -0.90 3.68
C PRO A 123 -9.29 -0.94 4.87
N ILE A 124 -8.78 -1.00 6.11
CA ILE A 124 -9.60 -1.24 7.32
C ILE A 124 -10.41 -0.01 7.76
N ASN A 125 -10.05 1.20 7.31
CA ASN A 125 -10.64 2.45 7.78
C ASN A 125 -11.15 3.36 6.65
N ARG A 126 -11.27 2.86 5.41
CA ARG A 126 -11.87 3.64 4.32
C ARG A 126 -13.36 3.31 4.29
N LYS A 127 -14.24 4.33 4.32
CA LYS A 127 -15.68 4.11 4.16
C LYS A 127 -15.89 3.37 2.83
N LEU A 128 -16.41 2.15 2.88
CA LEU A 128 -16.93 1.48 1.70
C LEU A 128 -18.16 2.29 1.28
N GLN A 129 -18.14 2.87 0.08
CA GLN A 129 -19.36 3.43 -0.49
C GLN A 129 -20.21 2.25 -0.96
N ILE A 130 -21.08 1.75 -0.09
CA ILE A 130 -22.10 0.78 -0.45
C ILE A 130 -23.33 1.63 -0.83
N ARG A 131 -23.66 1.69 -2.12
CA ARG A 131 -24.94 2.24 -2.59
C ARG A 131 -26.05 1.21 -2.37
#